data_AF-A0A518I3Z7-F1
#
_entry.id   AF-A0A518I3Z7-F1
#
_cell.length_a   1.000
_cell.length_b   1.000
_cell.length_c   1.000
_cell.angle_alpha   90.00
_cell.angle_beta   90.00
_cell.angle_gamma   90.00
#
_symmetry.space_group_name_H-M   'P 1'
#
loop_
_entity.id
_entity.type
_entity.pdbx_description
1 polymer ?
#
loop_
_entity_poly.entity_id
_entity_poly.type
_entity_poly.pdbx_seq_one_letter_code
_entity_poly.pdbx_strand_id
1 'polypeptide(L)'
;MRFSIRSLLAIMLLCGISFPLVSGIRDLRRDEAMRSQLRREIETLRERLALDDPQRQRIKQHQRDELTSVRAIRERAERQFETIQQKYGGIEVRGTDVLSLRTVPQLRRDRTQPPVVFRVRVPTERDVWLKYAVIPAEGVSRSPDQLDQRHDPPADSGFAHPGHYERKLEPGEHLLAVQTGPVRGKVLPVAIRLGDKPLLDTEFSGDGIPSTGAYHISGRKQIDYPPQRRLPWLLSVKVKLRLEDDSRRDAAFDGCLWLSDRSSGYDPFPSLRDDP
;
A
#
# COMPACT_ATOMS: atom_id res chain seq x y z
N MET A 1 -103.75 7.88 -28.15
CA MET A 1 -103.04 9.02 -27.55
C MET A 1 -102.08 9.59 -28.59
N ARG A 2 -102.38 10.77 -29.17
CA ARG A 2 -101.52 11.42 -30.15
C ARG A 2 -100.46 12.23 -29.39
N PHE A 3 -99.25 11.70 -29.27
CA PHE A 3 -98.13 12.47 -28.74
C PHE A 3 -97.78 13.58 -29.73
N SER A 4 -97.90 14.83 -29.30
CA SER A 4 -97.44 15.98 -30.08
C SER A 4 -95.91 15.89 -30.19
N ILE A 5 -95.40 16.05 -31.41
CA ILE A 5 -93.96 16.03 -31.72
C ILE A 5 -93.18 16.97 -30.78
N ARG A 6 -93.80 18.09 -30.37
CA ARG A 6 -93.21 19.06 -29.42
C ARG A 6 -93.02 18.49 -28.01
N SER A 7 -93.94 17.66 -27.53
CA SER A 7 -93.84 16.99 -26.22
C SER A 7 -92.69 15.97 -26.22
N LEU A 8 -92.53 15.24 -27.32
CA LEU A 8 -91.46 14.25 -27.48
C LEU A 8 -90.08 14.92 -27.55
N LEU A 9 -90.00 16.07 -28.24
CA LEU A 9 -88.78 16.87 -28.35
C LEU A 9 -88.37 17.47 -27.00
N ALA A 10 -89.32 17.96 -26.20
CA ALA A 10 -89.05 18.47 -24.86
C ALA A 10 -88.55 17.38 -23.90
N ILE A 11 -89.15 16.18 -23.95
CA ILE A 11 -88.70 15.04 -23.13
C ILE A 11 -87.31 14.56 -23.58
N MET A 12 -87.05 14.46 -24.89
CA MET A 12 -85.71 14.10 -25.38
C MET A 12 -84.65 15.14 -25.01
N LEU A 13 -84.99 16.43 -25.02
CA LEU A 13 -84.08 17.49 -24.58
C LEU A 13 -83.80 17.39 -23.07
N LEU A 14 -84.83 17.12 -22.26
CA LEU A 14 -84.71 16.99 -20.81
C LEU A 14 -83.95 15.71 -20.42
N CYS A 15 -84.14 14.60 -21.13
CA CYS A 15 -83.31 13.40 -21.03
C CYS A 15 -81.86 13.66 -21.50
N GLY A 16 -81.68 14.42 -22.58
CA GLY A 16 -80.38 14.82 -23.11
C GLY A 16 -79.57 15.71 -22.17
N ILE A 17 -80.23 16.47 -21.28
CA ILE A 17 -79.58 17.31 -20.26
C ILE A 17 -79.38 16.55 -18.95
N SER A 18 -80.35 15.72 -18.53
CA SER A 18 -80.29 15.00 -17.25
C SER A 18 -79.27 13.85 -17.27
N PHE A 19 -79.13 13.14 -18.39
CA PHE A 19 -78.16 12.05 -18.51
C PHE A 19 -76.68 12.48 -18.30
N PRO A 20 -76.17 13.55 -18.96
CA PRO A 20 -74.80 14.01 -18.73
C PRO A 20 -74.58 14.60 -17.33
N LEU A 21 -75.62 15.18 -16.71
CA LEU A 21 -75.57 15.65 -15.32
C LEU A 21 -75.40 14.49 -14.33
N VAL A 22 -76.16 13.41 -14.50
CA VAL A 22 -76.06 12.22 -13.64
C VAL A 22 -74.74 11.48 -13.87
N SER A 23 -74.25 11.39 -15.11
CA SER A 23 -72.93 10.81 -15.39
C SER A 23 -71.83 11.67 -14.78
N GLY A 24 -71.88 12.99 -14.95
CA GLY A 24 -70.91 13.93 -14.35
C GLY A 24 -70.85 13.86 -12.83
N ILE A 25 -72.01 13.76 -12.14
CA ILE A 25 -72.04 13.60 -10.68
C ILE A 25 -71.46 12.24 -10.25
N ARG A 26 -71.71 11.17 -11.01
CA ARG A 26 -71.13 9.85 -10.72
C ARG A 26 -69.62 9.84 -10.92
N ASP A 27 -69.14 10.50 -11.96
CA ASP A 27 -67.71 10.60 -12.24
C ASP A 27 -67.02 11.48 -11.19
N LEU A 28 -67.62 12.60 -10.78
CA LEU A 28 -67.13 13.41 -9.66
C LEU A 28 -67.06 12.63 -8.35
N ARG A 29 -68.06 11.81 -8.03
CA ARG A 29 -68.04 10.95 -6.83
C ARG A 29 -66.97 9.86 -6.92
N ARG A 30 -66.72 9.31 -8.12
CA ARG A 30 -65.63 8.36 -8.35
C ARG A 30 -64.27 9.02 -8.18
N ASP A 31 -64.10 10.22 -8.72
CA ASP A 31 -62.88 11.01 -8.59
C ASP A 31 -62.63 11.42 -7.14
N GLU A 32 -63.67 11.79 -6.38
CA GLU A 32 -63.57 12.06 -4.95
C GLU A 32 -63.19 10.80 -4.16
N ALA A 33 -63.80 9.65 -4.47
CA ALA A 33 -63.45 8.38 -3.84
C ALA A 33 -61.97 8.00 -4.15
N MET A 34 -61.55 8.13 -5.40
CA MET A 34 -60.17 7.87 -5.83
C MET A 34 -59.17 8.82 -5.16
N ARG A 35 -59.49 10.12 -5.08
CA ARG A 35 -58.66 11.10 -4.35
C ARG A 35 -58.56 10.77 -2.86
N SER A 36 -59.64 10.32 -2.25
CA SER A 36 -59.65 9.92 -0.83
C SER A 36 -58.80 8.66 -0.59
N GLN A 37 -58.84 7.70 -1.51
CA GLN A 37 -58.03 6.50 -1.46
C GLN A 37 -56.53 6.83 -1.62
N LEU A 38 -56.19 7.63 -2.63
CA LEU A 38 -54.80 8.08 -2.85
C LEU A 38 -54.25 8.86 -1.66
N ARG A 39 -55.07 9.69 -0.99
CA ARG A 39 -54.65 10.39 0.24
C ARG A 39 -54.29 9.42 1.36
N ARG A 40 -55.11 8.38 1.58
CA ARG A 40 -54.83 7.33 2.59
C ARG A 40 -53.58 6.53 2.23
N GLU A 41 -53.39 6.20 0.96
CA GLU A 41 -52.16 5.54 0.49
C GLU A 41 -50.92 6.41 0.74
N ILE A 42 -51.01 7.72 0.48
CA ILE A 42 -49.91 8.67 0.78
C ILE A 42 -49.64 8.76 2.28
N GLU A 43 -50.67 8.80 3.14
CA GLU A 43 -50.51 8.85 4.59
C GLU A 43 -49.84 7.57 5.12
N THR A 44 -50.30 6.40 4.70
CA THR A 44 -49.70 5.11 5.11
C THR A 44 -48.25 4.97 4.61
N LEU A 45 -47.94 5.44 3.40
CA LEU A 45 -46.57 5.47 2.88
C LEU A 45 -45.67 6.43 3.67
N ARG A 46 -46.19 7.60 4.07
CA ARG A 46 -45.47 8.56 4.91
C ARG A 46 -45.17 7.98 6.29
N GLU A 47 -46.13 7.28 6.90
CA GLU A 47 -45.93 6.61 8.19
C GLU A 47 -44.87 5.51 8.09
N ARG A 48 -44.90 4.69 7.04
CA ARG A 48 -43.87 3.65 6.80
C ARG A 48 -42.48 4.27 6.61
N LEU A 49 -42.37 5.35 5.83
CA LEU A 49 -41.11 6.07 5.65
C LEU A 49 -40.60 6.71 6.96
N ALA A 50 -41.50 7.25 7.78
CA ALA A 50 -41.16 7.82 9.07
C ALA A 50 -40.68 6.77 10.09
N LEU A 51 -41.10 5.51 9.96
CA LEU A 51 -40.62 4.38 10.77
C LEU A 51 -39.27 3.83 10.28
N ASP A 52 -39.01 3.87 8.97
CA ASP A 52 -37.73 3.46 8.37
C ASP A 52 -36.59 4.47 8.65
N ASP A 53 -36.91 5.76 8.77
CA ASP A 53 -35.92 6.82 9.04
C ASP A 53 -35.16 6.64 10.38
N PRO A 54 -35.80 6.38 11.54
CA PRO A 54 -35.07 6.14 12.80
C PRO A 54 -34.24 4.86 12.76
N GLN A 55 -34.67 3.82 12.04
CA GLN A 55 -33.86 2.60 11.86
C GLN A 55 -32.62 2.90 11.02
N ARG A 56 -32.76 3.64 9.92
CA ARG A 56 -31.61 4.08 9.09
C ARG A 56 -30.66 4.99 9.86
N GLN A 57 -31.18 5.88 10.69
CA GLN A 57 -30.36 6.74 11.56
C GLN A 57 -29.59 5.92 12.58
N ARG A 58 -30.21 4.93 13.22
CA ARG A 58 -29.52 4.00 14.14
C ARG A 58 -28.41 3.20 13.44
N ILE A 59 -28.66 2.66 12.25
CA ILE A 59 -27.63 1.94 11.48
C ILE A 59 -26.46 2.87 11.13
N LYS A 60 -26.75 4.08 10.64
CA LYS A 60 -25.70 5.08 10.33
C LYS A 60 -24.90 5.47 11.57
N GLN A 61 -25.56 5.62 12.72
CA GLN A 61 -24.89 5.93 13.97
C GLN A 61 -24.00 4.77 14.42
N HIS A 62 -24.51 3.54 14.38
CA HIS A 62 -23.72 2.35 14.70
C HIS A 62 -22.48 2.23 13.81
N GLN A 63 -22.62 2.42 12.49
CA GLN A 63 -21.49 2.42 11.56
C GLN A 63 -20.47 3.53 11.87
N ARG A 64 -20.93 4.72 12.27
CA ARG A 64 -20.04 5.82 12.68
C ARG A 64 -19.31 5.49 13.98
N ASP A 65 -19.99 4.88 14.94
CA ASP A 65 -19.41 4.48 16.21
C ASP A 65 -18.36 3.37 15.99
N GLU A 66 -18.66 2.37 15.15
CA GLU A 66 -17.71 1.34 14.73
C GLU A 66 -16.48 1.94 14.06
N LEU A 67 -16.66 2.82 13.05
CA LEU A 67 -15.54 3.48 12.38
C LEU A 67 -14.71 4.33 13.35
N THR A 68 -15.35 5.01 14.30
CA THR A 68 -14.67 5.81 15.34
C THR A 68 -13.87 4.91 16.27
N SER A 69 -14.42 3.77 16.67
CA SER A 69 -13.73 2.78 17.49
C SER A 69 -12.50 2.19 16.78
N VAL A 70 -12.62 1.85 15.49
CA VAL A 70 -11.52 1.33 14.67
C VAL A 70 -10.42 2.38 14.50
N ARG A 71 -10.79 3.66 14.27
CA ARG A 71 -9.82 4.77 14.22
C ARG A 71 -9.09 4.94 15.55
N ALA A 72 -9.79 4.90 16.68
CA ALA A 72 -9.17 5.01 17.99
C ALA A 72 -8.19 3.85 18.29
N ILE A 73 -8.53 2.62 17.88
CA ILE A 73 -7.64 1.46 17.98
C ILE A 73 -6.40 1.66 17.12
N ARG A 74 -6.57 2.12 15.87
CA ARG A 74 -5.47 2.41 14.94
C ARG A 74 -4.52 3.45 15.54
N GLU A 75 -5.04 4.57 16.02
CA GLU A 75 -4.21 5.62 16.64
C GLU A 75 -3.44 5.11 17.87
N ARG A 76 -4.09 4.29 18.71
CA ARG A 76 -3.41 3.69 19.87
C ARG A 76 -2.28 2.75 19.43
N ALA A 77 -2.51 1.95 18.40
CA ALA A 77 -1.49 1.05 17.85
C ALA A 77 -0.32 1.82 17.23
N GLU A 78 -0.60 2.92 16.51
CA GLU A 78 0.43 3.81 15.94
C GLU A 78 1.30 4.43 17.04
N ARG A 79 0.71 4.96 18.13
CA ARG A 79 1.45 5.50 19.28
C ARG A 79 2.30 4.43 19.99
N GLN A 80 1.74 3.24 20.20
CA GLN A 80 2.50 2.12 20.78
C GLN A 80 3.67 1.71 19.88
N PHE A 81 3.47 1.72 18.56
CA PHE A 81 4.53 1.45 17.60
C PHE A 81 5.63 2.51 17.67
N GLU A 82 5.31 3.80 17.78
CA GLU A 82 6.31 4.87 17.96
C GLU A 82 7.16 4.63 19.21
N THR A 83 6.55 4.22 20.32
CA THR A 83 7.30 3.87 21.54
C THR A 83 8.23 2.67 21.30
N ILE A 84 7.79 1.65 20.57
CA ILE A 84 8.64 0.51 20.17
C ILE A 84 9.76 1.02 19.26
N GLN A 85 9.46 1.84 18.26
CA GLN A 85 10.47 2.36 17.34
C GLN A 85 11.52 3.21 18.06
N GLN A 86 11.14 4.00 19.06
CA GLN A 86 12.08 4.74 19.91
C GLN A 86 12.93 3.80 20.76
N LYS A 87 12.30 2.85 21.47
CA LYS A 87 13.00 1.86 22.32
C LYS A 87 13.96 0.97 21.53
N TYR A 88 13.57 0.60 20.32
CA TYR A 88 14.36 -0.26 19.44
C TYR A 88 15.15 0.51 18.38
N GLY A 89 15.08 1.83 18.38
CA GLY A 89 15.77 2.70 17.43
C GLY A 89 17.21 2.95 17.83
N GLY A 90 17.49 3.11 19.12
CA GLY A 90 18.85 3.39 19.61
C GLY A 90 19.87 2.29 19.29
N ILE A 91 21.13 2.69 19.13
CA ILE A 91 22.26 1.79 18.99
C ILE A 91 23.26 2.07 20.12
N GLU A 92 23.67 1.03 20.83
CA GLU A 92 24.62 1.14 21.94
C GLU A 92 26.05 1.09 21.40
N VAL A 93 26.93 1.95 21.94
CA VAL A 93 28.35 1.96 21.60
C VAL A 93 29.05 0.81 22.34
N ARG A 94 29.72 -0.07 21.59
CA ARG A 94 30.35 -1.30 22.12
C ARG A 94 31.88 -1.29 22.09
N GLY A 95 32.50 -0.24 21.57
CA GLY A 95 33.96 -0.11 21.43
C GLY A 95 34.33 0.83 20.28
N THR A 96 35.62 1.13 20.14
CA THR A 96 36.17 1.94 19.03
C THR A 96 36.44 1.13 17.77
N ASP A 97 36.36 -0.19 17.84
CA ASP A 97 36.70 -1.19 16.82
C ASP A 97 35.51 -2.13 16.44
N VAL A 98 34.42 -2.07 17.19
CA VAL A 98 33.21 -2.89 16.99
C VAL A 98 32.23 -2.18 16.07
N LEU A 99 31.84 -2.83 14.97
CA LEU A 99 30.69 -2.41 14.18
C LEU A 99 29.41 -2.93 14.81
N SER A 100 28.45 -2.03 15.05
CA SER A 100 27.14 -2.39 15.56
C SER A 100 26.07 -2.16 14.50
N LEU A 101 25.14 -3.10 14.39
CA LEU A 101 24.03 -3.07 13.45
C LEU A 101 22.71 -3.30 14.18
N ARG A 102 21.68 -2.53 13.82
CA ARG A 102 20.31 -2.77 14.30
C ARG A 102 19.28 -2.53 13.21
N THR A 103 18.38 -3.48 13.00
CA THR A 103 17.23 -3.29 12.12
C THR A 103 16.18 -2.43 12.84
N VAL A 104 15.78 -1.32 12.21
CA VAL A 104 14.77 -0.41 12.76
C VAL A 104 13.40 -0.89 12.28
N PRO A 105 12.45 -1.22 13.19
CA PRO A 105 11.11 -1.62 12.77
C PRO A 105 10.42 -0.46 12.04
N GLN A 106 9.73 -0.78 10.95
CA GLN A 106 8.97 0.18 10.16
C GLN A 106 7.50 -0.23 10.11
N LEU A 107 6.61 0.73 10.35
CA LEU A 107 5.17 0.50 10.27
C LEU A 107 4.73 0.64 8.82
N ARG A 108 4.01 -0.37 8.34
CA ARG A 108 3.32 -0.29 7.05
C ARG A 108 2.08 0.59 7.20
N ARG A 109 2.17 1.86 6.78
CA ARG A 109 1.04 2.80 6.82
C ARG A 109 0.11 2.65 5.61
N ASP A 110 0.66 2.25 4.46
CA ASP A 110 -0.06 2.11 3.18
C ASP A 110 0.03 0.70 2.58
N ARG A 111 -0.57 0.50 1.41
CA ARG A 111 -0.43 -0.74 0.63
C ARG A 111 1.00 -0.97 0.10
N THR A 112 1.91 0.00 0.25
CA THR A 112 3.32 -0.12 -0.10
C THR A 112 4.10 -0.94 0.93
N GLN A 113 5.18 -1.59 0.50
CA GLN A 113 6.08 -2.29 1.40
C GLN A 113 6.94 -1.24 2.14
N PRO A 114 7.02 -1.25 3.48
CA PRO A 114 7.87 -0.30 4.19
C PRO A 114 9.34 -0.55 3.84
N PRO A 115 10.18 0.50 3.85
CA PRO A 115 11.61 0.32 3.63
C PRO A 115 12.22 -0.55 4.74
N VAL A 116 13.23 -1.35 4.38
CA VAL A 116 14.08 -2.01 5.36
C VAL A 116 15.13 -1.00 5.80
N VAL A 117 15.16 -0.67 7.09
CA VAL A 117 16.06 0.34 7.64
C VAL A 117 17.03 -0.30 8.62
N PHE A 118 18.31 -0.04 8.43
CA PHE A 118 19.39 -0.42 9.34
C PHE A 118 20.01 0.82 9.95
N ARG A 119 20.14 0.83 11.27
CA ARG A 119 21.05 1.73 11.96
C ARG A 119 22.40 1.04 12.07
N VAL A 120 23.42 1.67 11.50
CA VAL A 120 24.80 1.16 11.46
C VAL A 120 25.65 2.13 12.26
N ARG A 121 26.37 1.65 13.27
CA ARG A 121 27.41 2.41 13.96
C ARG A 121 28.76 1.92 13.46
N VAL A 122 29.43 2.80 12.72
CA VAL A 122 30.75 2.54 12.14
C VAL A 122 31.82 2.94 13.18
N PRO A 123 32.71 2.02 13.54
CA PRO A 123 33.83 2.28 14.46
C PRO A 123 34.85 3.26 13.88
N THR A 124 35.69 3.85 14.74
CA THR A 124 36.76 4.76 14.33
C THR A 124 38.03 4.04 13.90
N GLU A 125 38.28 2.84 14.44
CA GLU A 125 39.53 2.09 14.23
C GLU A 125 39.42 1.01 13.15
N ARG A 126 38.26 0.88 12.50
CA ARG A 126 38.01 -0.15 11.48
C ARG A 126 37.30 0.45 10.28
N ASP A 127 37.88 0.23 9.12
CA ASP A 127 37.31 0.62 7.85
C ASP A 127 36.08 -0.23 7.52
N VAL A 128 35.01 0.43 7.06
CA VAL A 128 33.77 -0.24 6.69
C VAL A 128 33.31 0.27 5.34
N TRP A 129 33.14 -0.66 4.41
CA TRP A 129 32.72 -0.40 3.04
C TRP A 129 31.30 -0.95 2.83
N LEU A 130 30.39 -0.09 2.40
CA LEU A 130 29.07 -0.49 1.91
C LEU A 130 29.18 -0.85 0.44
N LYS A 131 28.69 -2.04 0.06
CA LYS A 131 28.80 -2.57 -1.30
C LYS A 131 27.47 -3.06 -1.84
N TYR A 132 27.25 -2.85 -3.13
CA TYR A 132 26.09 -3.33 -3.88
C TYR A 132 26.54 -4.05 -5.16
N ALA A 133 25.84 -5.12 -5.52
CA ALA A 133 25.98 -5.77 -6.81
C ALA A 133 24.74 -6.60 -7.15
N VAL A 134 24.48 -6.81 -8.44
CA VAL A 134 23.48 -7.77 -8.90
C VAL A 134 24.16 -9.12 -9.15
N ILE A 135 23.64 -10.18 -8.51
CA ILE A 135 24.24 -11.52 -8.55
C ILE A 135 23.20 -12.57 -8.95
N PRO A 136 23.61 -13.73 -9.50
CA PRO A 136 22.71 -14.84 -9.73
C PRO A 136 22.00 -15.29 -8.44
N ALA A 137 20.70 -15.53 -8.50
CA ALA A 137 19.88 -15.92 -7.36
C ALA A 137 20.16 -17.36 -6.89
N GLU A 138 20.60 -18.23 -7.80
CA GLU A 138 20.96 -19.63 -7.54
C GLU A 138 22.48 -19.84 -7.58
N GLY A 139 22.97 -20.76 -6.74
CA GLY A 139 24.38 -21.21 -6.77
C GLY A 139 25.41 -20.26 -6.15
N VAL A 140 25.01 -19.10 -5.63
CA VAL A 140 25.93 -18.12 -5.01
C VAL A 140 25.77 -18.11 -3.48
N SER A 141 26.87 -18.34 -2.76
CA SER A 141 26.89 -18.12 -1.31
C SER A 141 26.80 -16.64 -1.03
N ARG A 142 25.90 -16.23 -0.13
CA ARG A 142 25.75 -14.84 0.32
C ARG A 142 26.83 -14.41 1.32
N SER A 143 28.02 -14.98 1.18
CA SER A 143 29.18 -14.64 1.99
C SER A 143 29.86 -13.40 1.40
N PRO A 144 30.06 -12.32 2.18
CA PRO A 144 30.73 -11.10 1.73
C PRO A 144 32.07 -11.33 1.02
N ASP A 145 32.87 -12.29 1.47
CA ASP A 145 34.17 -12.59 0.84
C ASP A 145 34.04 -13.11 -0.60
N GLN A 146 32.99 -13.86 -0.90
CA GLN A 146 32.73 -14.35 -2.26
C GLN A 146 32.11 -13.27 -3.14
N LEU A 147 31.34 -12.36 -2.53
CA LEU A 147 30.77 -11.20 -3.21
C LEU A 147 31.82 -10.15 -3.56
N ASP A 148 32.88 -10.04 -2.75
CA ASP A 148 34.00 -9.10 -2.94
C ASP A 148 34.91 -9.45 -4.13
N GLN A 149 34.82 -10.66 -4.68
CA GLN A 149 35.65 -11.16 -5.79
C GLN A 149 34.94 -11.06 -7.16
N ARG A 150 33.73 -10.51 -7.21
CA ARG A 150 32.89 -10.46 -8.40
C ARG A 150 33.09 -9.12 -9.11
N HIS A 151 33.52 -9.16 -10.37
CA HIS A 151 33.78 -7.92 -11.12
C HIS A 151 32.85 -7.72 -12.32
N ASP A 152 32.23 -8.79 -12.83
CA ASP A 152 31.42 -8.73 -14.05
C ASP A 152 29.93 -8.65 -13.73
N PRO A 153 29.26 -7.51 -14.00
CA PRO A 153 27.83 -7.41 -13.81
C PRO A 153 27.10 -8.28 -14.84
N PRO A 154 26.06 -9.03 -14.44
CA PRO A 154 25.32 -9.87 -15.37
C PRO A 154 24.59 -9.03 -16.42
N ALA A 155 24.85 -9.34 -17.70
CA ALA A 155 24.01 -8.90 -18.80
C ALA A 155 22.59 -9.46 -18.62
N ASP A 156 21.58 -8.69 -19.02
CA ASP A 156 20.17 -9.09 -18.98
C ASP A 156 19.60 -9.43 -17.60
N SER A 157 20.17 -8.85 -16.54
CA SER A 157 19.69 -9.09 -15.16
C SER A 157 18.30 -8.54 -14.86
N GLY A 158 17.74 -7.72 -15.74
CA GLY A 158 16.50 -6.97 -15.54
C GLY A 158 16.69 -5.71 -14.68
N PHE A 159 17.83 -5.53 -14.01
CA PHE A 159 18.13 -4.31 -13.25
C PHE A 159 18.71 -3.21 -14.16
N ALA A 160 18.22 -1.99 -14.02
CA ALA A 160 18.72 -0.82 -14.76
C ALA A 160 20.19 -0.48 -14.41
N HIS A 161 20.57 -0.68 -13.14
CA HIS A 161 21.93 -0.50 -12.65
C HIS A 161 22.48 -1.81 -12.06
N PRO A 162 22.97 -2.76 -12.91
CA PRO A 162 23.47 -4.05 -12.45
C PRO A 162 24.93 -4.02 -11.97
N GLY A 163 25.58 -2.86 -12.05
CA GLY A 163 26.99 -2.66 -11.71
C GLY A 163 27.35 -3.00 -10.27
N HIS A 164 28.65 -3.14 -10.05
CA HIS A 164 29.25 -3.29 -8.73
C HIS A 164 29.58 -1.90 -8.19
N TYR A 165 29.00 -1.54 -7.05
CA TYR A 165 29.22 -0.23 -6.43
C TYR A 165 29.75 -0.37 -5.01
N GLU A 166 30.60 0.57 -4.60
CA GLU A 166 31.05 0.67 -3.21
C GLU A 166 31.17 2.11 -2.71
N ARG A 167 31.12 2.24 -1.38
CA ARG A 167 31.38 3.49 -0.67
C ARG A 167 31.98 3.19 0.70
N LYS A 168 33.06 3.89 1.05
CA LYS A 168 33.56 3.92 2.42
C LYS A 168 32.58 4.67 3.32
N LEU A 169 32.20 4.06 4.43
CA LEU A 169 31.38 4.70 5.45
C LEU A 169 32.29 5.43 6.45
N GLU A 170 31.96 6.68 6.73
CA GLU A 170 32.66 7.46 7.75
C GLU A 170 32.41 6.89 9.16
N PRO A 171 33.34 7.02 10.11
CA PRO A 171 33.07 6.70 11.51
C PRO A 171 31.87 7.50 12.03
N GLY A 172 30.88 6.83 12.62
CA GLY A 172 29.62 7.51 12.88
C GLY A 172 28.40 6.62 12.98
N GLU A 173 27.26 7.23 13.31
CA GLU A 173 25.96 6.60 13.12
C GLU A 173 25.43 6.89 11.72
N HIS A 174 24.94 5.86 11.05
CA HIS A 174 24.34 5.93 9.73
C HIS A 174 22.99 5.24 9.72
N LEU A 175 22.07 5.78 8.93
CA LEU A 175 20.77 5.16 8.65
C LEU A 175 20.76 4.68 7.20
N LEU A 176 20.87 3.37 7.00
CA LEU A 176 20.81 2.77 5.68
C LEU A 176 19.38 2.30 5.42
N ALA A 177 18.73 2.84 4.40
CA ALA A 177 17.35 2.49 4.04
C ALA A 177 17.32 1.87 2.64
N VAL A 178 16.67 0.72 2.52
CA VAL A 178 16.38 0.08 1.22
C VAL A 178 14.88 0.00 1.04
N GLN A 179 14.38 0.66 -0.01
CA GLN A 179 12.96 0.69 -0.36
C GLN A 179 12.73 -0.12 -1.63
N THR A 180 11.73 -1.00 -1.62
CA THR A 180 11.30 -1.76 -2.79
C THR A 180 9.83 -1.52 -3.06
N GLY A 181 9.49 -1.08 -4.26
CA GLY A 181 8.12 -0.88 -4.71
C GLY A 181 7.47 0.45 -4.26
N PRO A 182 6.15 0.62 -4.50
CA PRO A 182 5.25 -0.35 -5.12
C PRO A 182 5.60 -0.63 -6.59
N VAL A 183 5.22 -1.82 -7.07
CA VAL A 183 5.35 -2.20 -8.49
C VAL A 183 4.50 -1.26 -9.36
N ARG A 184 5.06 -0.81 -10.48
CA ARG A 184 4.42 0.06 -11.47
C ARG A 184 4.41 -0.65 -12.82
N GLY A 185 3.33 -1.35 -13.14
CA GLY A 185 3.26 -2.17 -14.34
C GLY A 185 4.27 -3.32 -14.29
N LYS A 186 5.24 -3.33 -15.22
CA LYS A 186 6.32 -4.32 -15.32
C LYS A 186 7.61 -3.91 -14.59
N VAL A 187 7.56 -2.82 -13.82
CA VAL A 187 8.73 -2.19 -13.21
C VAL A 187 8.61 -2.23 -11.70
N LEU A 188 9.68 -2.68 -11.06
CA LEU A 188 9.88 -2.63 -9.62
C LEU A 188 10.95 -1.59 -9.28
N PRO A 189 10.59 -0.42 -8.72
CA PRO A 189 11.58 0.53 -8.23
C PRO A 189 12.29 0.00 -6.97
N VAL A 190 13.59 0.25 -6.89
CA VAL A 190 14.46 -0.06 -5.77
C VAL A 190 15.33 1.16 -5.46
N ALA A 191 15.23 1.67 -4.23
CA ALA A 191 16.01 2.83 -3.79
C ALA A 191 16.87 2.48 -2.58
N ILE A 192 18.14 2.86 -2.59
CA ILE A 192 19.10 2.70 -1.51
C ILE A 192 19.55 4.09 -1.06
N ARG A 193 19.34 4.40 0.22
CA ARG A 193 19.66 5.70 0.81
C ARG A 193 20.53 5.54 2.05
N LEU A 194 21.43 6.50 2.27
CA LEU A 194 22.25 6.61 3.47
C LEU A 194 21.96 7.96 4.14
N GLY A 195 21.23 7.92 5.25
CA GLY A 195 20.54 9.09 5.79
C GLY A 195 19.52 9.61 4.77
N ASP A 196 19.61 10.90 4.49
CA ASP A 196 18.77 11.56 3.46
C ASP A 196 19.41 11.54 2.07
N LYS A 197 20.63 10.99 1.93
CA LYS A 197 21.35 10.98 0.65
C LYS A 197 21.01 9.75 -0.19
N PRO A 198 20.58 9.91 -1.46
CA PRO A 198 20.43 8.78 -2.37
C PRO A 198 21.81 8.21 -2.71
N LEU A 199 21.93 6.88 -2.70
CA LEU A 199 23.11 6.16 -3.20
C LEU A 199 22.82 5.52 -4.55
N LEU A 200 21.67 4.86 -4.65
CA LEU A 200 21.25 4.16 -5.86
C LEU A 200 19.75 4.20 -5.97
N ASP A 201 19.25 4.76 -7.07
CA ASP A 201 17.89 4.55 -7.54
C ASP A 201 17.98 3.66 -8.78
N THR A 202 17.48 2.44 -8.66
CA THR A 202 17.47 1.44 -9.73
C THR A 202 16.08 0.85 -9.85
N GLU A 203 15.85 0.09 -10.90
CA GLU A 203 14.60 -0.61 -11.09
C GLU A 203 14.85 -1.97 -11.70
N PHE A 204 14.02 -2.93 -11.32
CA PHE A 204 13.95 -4.22 -11.97
C PHE A 204 12.77 -4.22 -12.95
N SER A 205 13.05 -4.49 -14.22
CA SER A 205 12.04 -4.65 -15.27
C SER A 205 11.84 -6.13 -15.59
N GLY A 206 10.59 -6.60 -15.53
CA GLY A 206 10.25 -7.97 -15.88
C GLY A 206 8.75 -8.21 -15.98
N ASP A 207 8.38 -9.27 -16.70
CA ASP A 207 6.99 -9.66 -16.86
C ASP A 207 6.43 -10.32 -15.60
N GLY A 208 5.16 -9.98 -15.29
CA GLY A 208 4.39 -10.70 -14.27
C GLY A 208 4.85 -10.50 -12.83
N ILE A 209 5.41 -9.35 -12.44
CA ILE A 209 5.84 -9.09 -11.04
C ILE A 209 4.61 -9.03 -10.10
N PRO A 210 4.29 -10.07 -9.30
CA PRO A 210 3.06 -10.11 -8.52
C PRO A 210 3.24 -9.51 -7.12
N SER A 211 4.45 -9.55 -6.57
CA SER A 211 4.80 -9.12 -5.21
C SER A 211 6.32 -9.11 -5.04
N THR A 212 6.81 -8.24 -4.15
CA THR A 212 8.23 -8.03 -3.90
C THR A 212 8.63 -8.50 -2.51
N GLY A 213 9.87 -8.95 -2.35
CA GLY A 213 10.42 -9.34 -1.06
C GLY A 213 11.87 -8.90 -0.93
N ALA A 214 12.25 -8.43 0.25
CA ALA A 214 13.64 -8.24 0.61
C ALA A 214 14.00 -9.27 1.68
N TYR A 215 14.90 -10.19 1.36
CA TYR A 215 15.51 -11.04 2.39
C TYR A 215 16.61 -10.21 3.04
N HIS A 216 16.61 -10.11 4.36
CA HIS A 216 17.58 -9.29 5.08
C HIS A 216 17.95 -9.90 6.42
N ILE A 217 19.12 -9.51 6.94
CA ILE A 217 19.46 -9.80 8.32
C ILE A 217 18.47 -9.05 9.23
N SER A 218 17.69 -9.79 10.01
CA SER A 218 16.75 -9.24 10.97
C SER A 218 17.12 -9.73 12.36
N GLY A 219 17.51 -8.80 13.24
CA GLY A 219 17.75 -9.07 14.66
C GLY A 219 16.67 -8.44 15.52
N ARG A 220 16.12 -9.18 16.50
CA ARG A 220 15.30 -8.58 17.58
C ARG A 220 16.14 -7.69 18.52
N LYS A 221 17.46 -7.81 18.45
CA LYS A 221 18.47 -7.10 19.24
C LYS A 221 19.56 -6.57 18.33
N GLN A 222 20.34 -5.62 18.83
CA GLN A 222 21.57 -5.16 18.20
C GLN A 222 22.51 -6.35 17.95
N ILE A 223 23.17 -6.34 16.80
CA ILE A 223 24.15 -7.34 16.40
C ILE A 223 25.51 -6.65 16.31
N ASP A 224 26.47 -7.17 17.07
CA ASP A 224 27.81 -6.60 17.16
C ASP A 224 28.82 -7.48 16.40
N TYR A 225 29.71 -6.80 15.69
CA TYR A 225 30.77 -7.36 14.85
C TYR A 225 32.12 -6.85 15.35
N PRO A 226 32.76 -7.57 16.29
CA PRO A 226 34.11 -7.26 16.71
C PRO A 226 35.11 -7.50 15.56
N PRO A 227 36.37 -7.02 15.64
CA PRO A 227 37.34 -7.13 14.55
C PRO A 227 37.59 -8.55 14.05
N GLN A 228 37.49 -9.55 14.93
CA GLN A 228 37.69 -10.96 14.56
C GLN A 228 36.50 -11.53 13.78
N ARG A 229 35.35 -10.86 13.82
CA ARG A 229 34.13 -11.27 13.13
C ARG A 229 34.02 -10.56 11.78
N ARG A 230 33.76 -11.36 10.75
CA ARG A 230 33.48 -10.85 9.41
C ARG A 230 32.21 -10.02 9.40
N LEU A 231 32.25 -8.92 8.65
CA LEU A 231 31.08 -8.08 8.45
C LEU A 231 29.97 -8.83 7.69
N PRO A 232 28.71 -8.42 7.85
CA PRO A 232 27.58 -9.19 7.33
C PRO A 232 27.18 -8.80 5.91
N TRP A 233 26.55 -9.77 5.25
CA TRP A 233 25.56 -9.48 4.24
C TRP A 233 24.32 -8.85 4.90
N LEU A 234 23.79 -7.77 4.31
CA LEU A 234 22.68 -7.01 4.88
C LEU A 234 21.34 -7.42 4.28
N LEU A 235 21.24 -7.39 2.95
CA LEU A 235 19.97 -7.53 2.24
C LEU A 235 20.15 -8.03 0.81
N SER A 236 19.17 -8.80 0.34
CA SER A 236 18.97 -9.19 -1.05
C SER A 236 17.56 -8.80 -1.46
N VAL A 237 17.48 -7.99 -2.51
CA VAL A 237 16.24 -7.67 -3.21
C VAL A 237 15.91 -8.86 -4.09
N LYS A 238 14.90 -9.64 -3.66
CA LYS A 238 14.40 -10.81 -4.37
C LYS A 238 13.14 -10.47 -5.13
N VAL A 239 13.17 -10.66 -6.43
CA VAL A 239 12.00 -10.46 -7.28
C VAL A 239 11.34 -11.79 -7.54
N LYS A 240 10.02 -11.87 -7.29
CA LYS A 240 9.21 -13.01 -7.73
C LYS A 240 8.51 -12.64 -9.02
N LEU A 241 8.51 -13.55 -9.96
CA LEU A 241 7.85 -13.44 -11.26
C LEU A 241 6.70 -14.45 -11.30
N ARG A 242 5.55 -14.02 -11.84
CA ARG A 242 4.39 -14.86 -12.11
C ARG A 242 4.53 -15.41 -13.52
N LEU A 243 4.44 -16.73 -13.65
CA LEU A 243 4.42 -17.43 -14.93
C LEU A 243 3.00 -17.50 -15.49
N GLU A 244 2.87 -17.91 -16.76
CA GLU A 244 1.57 -18.04 -17.45
C GLU A 244 0.61 -19.00 -16.72
N ASP A 245 1.15 -20.05 -16.09
CA ASP A 245 0.40 -21.02 -15.30
C ASP A 245 0.07 -20.56 -13.86
N ASP A 246 0.17 -19.26 -13.56
CA ASP A 246 -0.01 -18.67 -12.23
C ASP A 246 1.00 -19.12 -11.15
N SER A 247 1.99 -19.93 -11.54
CA SER A 247 3.08 -20.32 -10.65
C SER A 247 4.06 -19.15 -10.42
N ARG A 248 4.76 -19.16 -9.28
CA ARG A 248 5.73 -18.11 -8.91
C ARG A 248 7.14 -18.66 -8.95
N ARG A 249 8.04 -17.94 -9.64
CA ARG A 249 9.48 -18.24 -9.71
C ARG A 249 10.28 -17.04 -9.19
N ASP A 250 11.40 -17.28 -8.54
CA ASP A 250 12.37 -16.21 -8.25
C ASP A 250 13.03 -15.76 -9.58
N ALA A 251 13.32 -14.46 -9.71
CA ALA A 251 14.11 -13.95 -10.83
C ALA A 251 15.50 -14.61 -10.83
N ALA A 252 16.13 -14.66 -12.00
CA ALA A 252 17.46 -15.26 -12.14
C ALA A 252 18.56 -14.51 -11.37
N PHE A 253 18.31 -13.24 -11.03
CA PHE A 253 19.26 -12.36 -10.36
C PHE A 253 18.63 -11.62 -9.18
N ASP A 254 19.43 -11.42 -8.14
CA ASP A 254 19.10 -10.68 -6.92
C ASP A 254 20.03 -9.46 -6.77
N GLY A 255 19.47 -8.31 -6.40
CA GLY A 255 20.28 -7.15 -6.00
C GLY A 255 20.75 -7.30 -4.56
N CYS A 256 22.05 -7.36 -4.32
CA CYS A 256 22.63 -7.69 -3.03
C CYS A 256 23.39 -6.50 -2.42
N LEU A 257 23.24 -6.31 -1.11
CA LEU A 257 23.87 -5.25 -0.32
C LEU A 257 24.57 -5.86 0.89
N TRP A 258 25.85 -5.53 1.09
CA TRP A 258 26.65 -6.05 2.20
C TRP A 258 27.69 -5.04 2.70
N LEU A 259 28.29 -5.37 3.85
CA LEU A 259 29.40 -4.63 4.43
C LEU A 259 30.69 -5.45 4.31
N SER A 260 31.81 -4.79 4.07
CA SER A 260 33.15 -5.40 4.02
C SER A 260 34.20 -4.50 4.69
N ASP A 261 35.29 -5.11 5.16
CA ASP A 261 36.41 -4.44 5.82
C ASP A 261 37.40 -3.82 4.83
N ARG A 262 37.21 -4.08 3.53
CA ARG A 262 38.13 -3.67 2.46
C ARG A 262 37.36 -3.14 1.26
N SER A 263 38.01 -2.25 0.52
CA SER A 263 37.59 -1.92 -0.85
C SER A 263 37.77 -3.13 -1.76
N SER A 264 36.84 -3.33 -2.68
CA SER A 264 36.94 -4.28 -3.79
C SER A 264 37.39 -3.61 -5.09
N GLY A 265 37.63 -2.30 -5.09
CA GLY A 265 37.91 -1.53 -6.31
C GLY A 265 36.68 -1.40 -7.21
N TYR A 266 35.48 -1.43 -6.62
CA TYR A 266 34.24 -1.22 -7.35
C TYR A 266 34.02 0.26 -7.66
N ASP A 267 33.11 0.53 -8.59
CA ASP A 267 32.75 1.89 -8.93
C ASP A 267 32.09 2.59 -7.74
N PRO A 268 32.22 3.92 -7.60
CA PRO A 268 31.39 4.65 -6.65
C PRO A 268 29.92 4.51 -7.04
N PHE A 269 29.04 4.58 -6.03
CA PHE A 269 27.60 4.61 -6.26
C PHE A 269 27.20 5.73 -7.25
N PRO A 270 26.27 5.47 -8.21
CA PRO A 270 25.99 6.40 -9.31
C PRO A 270 25.59 7.79 -8.85
N SER A 271 24.75 7.90 -7.81
CA SER A 271 24.27 9.19 -7.29
C SER A 271 25.36 10.05 -6.63
N LEU A 272 26.57 9.51 -6.44
CA LEU A 272 27.72 10.25 -5.91
C LEU A 272 28.63 10.81 -7.00
N ARG A 273 28.42 10.42 -8.27
CA ARG A 273 29.19 10.97 -9.40
C ARG A 273 28.74 12.38 -9.78
N ASP A 274 27.56 12.80 -9.32
CA ASP A 274 26.95 14.10 -9.62
C ASP A 274 27.13 15.16 -8.51
N ASP A 275 27.84 14.85 -7.41
CA ASP A 275 28.20 15.84 -6.38
C ASP A 275 29.51 16.56 -6.82
N PRO A 276 29.46 17.88 -7.15
CA PRO A 276 30.63 18.65 -7.60
C PRO A 276 31.64 18.96 -6.49
#